data_AF-A0A6M1YLK0-F1
#
_entry.id   AF-A0A6M1YLK0-F1
#
_cell.length_a   1.000
_cell.length_b   1.000
_cell.length_c   1.000
_cell.angle_alpha   90.00
_cell.angle_beta   90.00
_cell.angle_gamma   90.00
#
_symmetry.space_group_name_H-M   'P 1'
#
loop_
_entity.id
_entity.type
_entity.pdbx_description
1 polymer ?
#
loop_
_entity_poly.entity_id
_entity_poly.type
_entity_poly.pdbx_seq_one_letter_code
_entity_poly.pdbx_strand_id
1 'polypeptide(L)'
;MKLKLELKNNSFSSLDEEHQTSHMNSLKALLKKALPYSFHERTNEKEDLKKTQVYLNENLPIIKWSKINETNSICIILISKHRKNGVNFFYDMVSRWLVFQKNLNVDLFYSIDFSISNIHNDKLTLMQAVISVESQKDLDSIEKNKKTFETELRLGMLSDFHANRITEFKGLSNDRKTAMVQEKIGSLIQKKPNQFGKNIFSEMQQFLIMSRDEFKSQRDYHHISRIISILYMIRKLLKQKIEVNSDKRYLILKFLKTKLKAQSQEKSVLGVLVGINFLKEHEVFEEKHLLNAIKNFLPYVEIVENSFF
;
A
#
# COMPACT_ATOMS: atom_id res chain seq x y z
N MET A 1 -39.09 -9.22 -3.61
CA MET A 1 -38.69 -7.82 -3.90
C MET A 1 -37.32 -7.79 -4.60
N LYS A 2 -37.28 -7.54 -5.93
CA LYS A 2 -36.09 -7.63 -6.80
C LYS A 2 -35.34 -6.29 -6.86
N LEU A 3 -34.03 -6.28 -6.56
CA LEU A 3 -33.14 -5.15 -6.85
C LEU A 3 -33.04 -5.02 -8.39
N LYS A 4 -33.48 -3.90 -8.97
CA LYS A 4 -33.47 -3.67 -10.43
C LYS A 4 -32.18 -3.00 -10.92
N LEU A 5 -31.04 -3.27 -10.27
CA LEU A 5 -29.75 -2.83 -10.78
C LEU A 5 -29.29 -3.86 -11.82
N GLU A 6 -29.17 -3.42 -13.07
CA GLU A 6 -28.47 -4.19 -14.12
C GLU A 6 -26.98 -4.16 -13.84
N LEU A 7 -26.58 -5.07 -12.95
CA LEU A 7 -25.20 -5.26 -12.54
C LEU A 7 -24.47 -6.01 -13.65
N LYS A 8 -23.48 -5.36 -14.27
CA LYS A 8 -22.55 -6.03 -15.17
C LYS A 8 -21.32 -6.46 -14.38
N ASN A 9 -21.13 -7.77 -14.30
CA ASN A 9 -19.91 -8.39 -13.78
C ASN A 9 -19.10 -8.91 -14.96
N ASN A 10 -18.14 -8.11 -15.42
CA ASN A 10 -17.31 -8.47 -16.57
C ASN A 10 -16.24 -9.54 -16.25
N SER A 11 -16.07 -9.94 -14.99
CA SER A 11 -14.98 -10.82 -14.53
C SER A 11 -15.35 -12.30 -14.41
N PHE A 12 -16.59 -12.71 -14.69
CA PHE A 12 -17.08 -14.06 -14.36
C PHE A 12 -17.77 -14.81 -15.52
N SER A 13 -17.58 -14.38 -16.76
CA SER A 13 -18.14 -15.05 -17.94
C SER A 13 -17.66 -16.50 -18.13
N SER A 14 -16.66 -16.93 -17.36
CA SER A 14 -16.07 -18.28 -17.38
C SER A 14 -16.51 -19.18 -16.21
N LEU A 15 -17.39 -18.71 -15.30
CA LEU A 15 -17.91 -19.51 -14.19
C LEU A 15 -19.22 -20.20 -14.57
N ASP A 16 -19.47 -21.36 -13.98
CA ASP A 16 -20.72 -22.12 -14.11
C ASP A 16 -21.93 -21.29 -13.61
N GLU A 17 -23.11 -21.48 -14.23
CA GLU A 17 -24.31 -20.65 -14.00
C GLU A 17 -24.75 -20.59 -12.52
N GLU A 18 -24.54 -21.66 -11.78
CA GLU A 18 -24.86 -21.76 -10.35
C GLU A 18 -24.00 -20.79 -9.52
N HIS A 19 -22.71 -20.71 -9.82
CA HIS A 19 -21.76 -19.82 -9.14
C HIS A 19 -22.08 -18.36 -9.46
N GLN A 20 -22.36 -18.05 -10.72
CA GLN A 20 -22.78 -16.70 -11.12
C GLN A 20 -24.06 -16.26 -10.37
N THR A 21 -25.03 -17.17 -10.23
CA THR A 21 -26.29 -16.91 -9.52
C THR A 21 -26.06 -16.65 -8.03
N SER A 22 -25.25 -17.48 -7.37
CA SER A 22 -24.88 -17.31 -5.96
C SER A 22 -24.15 -15.98 -5.69
N HIS A 23 -23.19 -15.62 -6.55
CA HIS A 23 -22.48 -14.36 -6.47
C HIS A 23 -23.40 -13.14 -6.63
N MET A 24 -24.29 -13.18 -7.62
CA MET A 24 -25.24 -12.10 -7.86
C MET A 24 -26.24 -11.95 -6.71
N ASN A 25 -26.65 -13.05 -6.09
CA ASN A 25 -27.52 -13.01 -4.92
C ASN A 25 -26.80 -12.39 -3.71
N SER A 26 -25.54 -12.77 -3.48
CA SER A 26 -24.69 -12.19 -2.42
C SER A 26 -24.48 -10.69 -2.61
N LEU A 27 -24.12 -10.26 -3.83
CA LEU A 27 -23.97 -8.84 -4.17
C LEU A 27 -25.27 -8.06 -3.94
N LYS A 28 -26.40 -8.56 -4.42
CA LYS A 28 -27.71 -7.92 -4.19
C LYS A 28 -28.05 -7.84 -2.71
N ALA A 29 -27.80 -8.89 -1.93
CA ALA A 29 -28.05 -8.91 -0.50
C ALA A 29 -27.19 -7.87 0.26
N LEU A 30 -25.92 -7.73 -0.11
CA LEU A 30 -25.02 -6.74 0.51
C LEU A 30 -25.36 -5.31 0.10
N LEU A 31 -25.71 -5.07 -1.17
CA LEU A 31 -26.22 -3.77 -1.61
C LEU A 31 -27.49 -3.38 -0.87
N LYS A 32 -28.39 -4.33 -0.57
CA LYS A 32 -29.58 -4.08 0.26
C LYS A 32 -29.24 -3.61 1.66
N LYS A 33 -28.23 -4.21 2.28
CA LYS A 33 -27.76 -3.83 3.62
C LYS A 33 -27.05 -2.48 3.62
N ALA A 34 -26.35 -2.14 2.54
CA ALA A 34 -25.50 -0.97 2.48
C ALA A 34 -26.24 0.32 2.05
N LEU A 35 -27.16 0.20 1.10
CA LEU A 35 -27.87 1.34 0.49
C LEU A 35 -29.18 1.66 1.21
N PRO A 36 -29.63 2.93 1.22
CA PRO A 36 -30.91 3.33 1.82
C PRO A 36 -32.13 2.58 1.27
N TYR A 37 -33.19 2.46 2.07
CA TYR A 37 -34.40 1.72 1.67
C TYR A 37 -35.09 2.24 0.40
N SER A 38 -34.97 3.54 0.13
CA SER A 38 -35.47 4.17 -1.09
C SER A 38 -34.88 3.58 -2.38
N PHE A 39 -33.77 2.85 -2.30
CA PHE A 39 -33.14 2.17 -3.44
C PHE A 39 -33.78 0.79 -3.73
N HIS A 40 -34.65 0.30 -2.84
CA HIS A 40 -35.26 -1.03 -2.91
C HIS A 40 -36.70 -1.01 -3.41
N GLU A 41 -37.34 0.17 -3.43
CA GLU A 41 -38.73 0.36 -3.84
C GLU A 41 -38.88 0.62 -5.33
N ARG A 42 -40.00 0.17 -5.91
CA ARG A 42 -40.33 0.39 -7.33
C ARG A 42 -41.10 1.69 -7.47
N THR A 43 -40.40 2.77 -7.78
CA THR A 43 -41.01 4.03 -8.27
C THR A 43 -40.23 4.57 -9.48
N ASN A 44 -40.86 5.49 -10.22
CA ASN A 44 -40.71 5.72 -11.67
C ASN A 44 -39.29 5.88 -12.25
N GLU A 45 -39.10 5.28 -13.44
CA GLU A 45 -37.83 4.77 -13.99
C GLU A 45 -36.76 5.76 -14.48
N LYS A 46 -36.88 7.09 -14.30
CA LYS A 46 -35.82 8.04 -14.76
C LYS A 46 -35.38 9.05 -13.70
N GLU A 47 -36.31 9.58 -12.91
CA GLU A 47 -35.98 10.56 -11.88
C GLU A 47 -35.28 9.90 -10.69
N ASP A 48 -35.71 8.69 -10.32
CA ASP A 48 -35.10 7.92 -9.22
C ASP A 48 -33.70 7.40 -9.60
N LEU A 49 -33.45 7.11 -10.89
CA LEU A 49 -32.11 6.78 -11.39
C LEU A 49 -31.14 7.96 -11.27
N LYS A 50 -31.60 9.18 -11.60
CA LYS A 50 -30.78 10.39 -11.43
C LYS A 50 -30.50 10.68 -9.95
N LYS A 51 -31.50 10.55 -9.07
CA LYS A 51 -31.31 10.71 -7.61
C LYS A 51 -30.31 9.69 -7.05
N THR A 52 -30.42 8.45 -7.49
CA THR A 52 -29.50 7.35 -7.16
C THR A 52 -28.07 7.66 -7.62
N GLN A 53 -27.91 8.14 -8.85
CA GLN A 53 -26.62 8.52 -9.42
C GLN A 53 -25.98 9.68 -8.64
N VAL A 54 -26.74 10.73 -8.35
CA VAL A 54 -26.28 11.88 -7.55
C VAL A 54 -25.86 11.42 -6.16
N TYR A 55 -26.68 10.61 -5.49
CA TYR A 55 -26.36 10.07 -4.18
C TYR A 55 -25.05 9.28 -4.18
N LEU A 56 -24.84 8.37 -5.13
CA LEU A 56 -23.60 7.60 -5.22
C LEU A 56 -22.40 8.52 -5.49
N ASN A 57 -22.53 9.48 -6.40
CA ASN A 57 -21.44 10.41 -6.70
C ASN A 57 -21.02 11.26 -5.49
N GLU A 58 -21.98 11.67 -4.66
CA GLU A 58 -21.73 12.55 -3.51
C GLU A 58 -21.30 11.79 -2.25
N ASN A 59 -21.75 10.54 -2.08
CA ASN A 59 -21.61 9.82 -0.80
C ASN A 59 -20.55 8.71 -0.82
N LEU A 60 -19.99 8.38 -1.99
CA LEU A 60 -18.88 7.43 -2.07
C LEU A 60 -17.61 8.01 -1.40
N PRO A 61 -16.88 7.21 -0.60
CA PRO A 61 -17.15 5.81 -0.28
C PRO A 61 -18.19 5.65 0.84
N ILE A 62 -19.14 4.72 0.68
CA ILE A 62 -20.20 4.44 1.66
C ILE A 62 -19.70 3.36 2.62
N ILE A 63 -19.75 3.64 3.92
CA ILE A 63 -19.35 2.71 4.99
C ILE A 63 -20.57 2.41 5.85
N LYS A 64 -20.82 1.13 6.13
CA LYS A 64 -21.88 0.67 7.02
C LYS A 64 -21.36 -0.35 8.02
N TRP A 65 -21.87 -0.26 9.24
CA TRP A 65 -21.52 -1.14 10.35
C TRP A 65 -22.77 -1.84 10.84
N SER A 66 -22.63 -3.11 11.18
CA SER A 66 -23.66 -3.88 11.87
C SER A 66 -23.03 -4.79 12.90
N LYS A 67 -23.61 -4.83 14.10
CA LYS A 67 -23.26 -5.81 15.13
C LYS A 67 -24.01 -7.12 14.85
N ILE A 68 -23.35 -8.25 15.08
CA ILE A 68 -23.97 -9.57 14.95
C ILE A 68 -24.36 -9.99 16.37
N ASN A 69 -25.62 -9.80 16.75
CA ASN A 69 -26.12 -9.76 18.14
C ASN A 69 -25.78 -10.99 19.03
N GLU A 70 -25.38 -12.12 18.44
CA GLU A 70 -25.10 -13.37 19.17
C GLU A 70 -23.60 -13.65 19.36
N THR A 71 -22.76 -12.83 18.74
CA THR A 71 -21.29 -12.97 18.75
C THR A 71 -20.69 -11.60 19.02
N ASN A 72 -19.54 -11.51 19.68
CA ASN A 72 -18.80 -10.25 19.77
C ASN A 72 -18.17 -9.89 18.41
N SER A 73 -18.95 -9.90 17.34
CA SER A 73 -18.50 -9.78 15.97
C SER A 73 -19.12 -8.56 15.29
N ILE A 74 -18.29 -7.88 14.52
CA ILE A 74 -18.64 -6.66 13.80
C ILE A 74 -18.56 -6.97 12.31
N CYS A 75 -19.58 -6.55 11.57
CA CYS A 75 -19.57 -6.55 10.12
C CYS A 75 -19.43 -5.12 9.60
N ILE A 76 -18.43 -4.90 8.75
CA ILE A 76 -18.15 -3.62 8.09
C ILE A 76 -18.35 -3.83 6.58
N ILE A 77 -19.21 -3.04 5.98
CA ILE A 77 -19.46 -3.02 4.53
C ILE A 77 -18.96 -1.69 3.97
N LEU A 78 -18.19 -1.76 2.88
CA LEU A 78 -17.65 -0.61 2.16
C LEU A 78 -18.04 -0.68 0.69
N ILE A 79 -18.61 0.39 0.16
CA ILE A 79 -18.82 0.59 -1.28
C ILE A 79 -17.98 1.79 -1.71
N SER A 80 -17.18 1.62 -2.76
CA SER A 80 -16.25 2.66 -3.24
C SER A 80 -16.11 2.59 -4.76
N LYS A 81 -15.54 3.65 -5.36
CA LYS A 81 -15.03 3.57 -6.73
C LYS A 81 -13.88 2.57 -6.77
N HIS A 82 -13.82 1.77 -7.84
CA HIS A 82 -12.77 0.78 -8.00
C HIS A 82 -11.40 1.44 -8.01
N ARG A 83 -10.49 0.84 -7.26
CA ARG A 83 -9.13 1.32 -7.09
C ARG A 83 -8.17 0.14 -7.02
N LYS A 84 -7.01 0.30 -7.66
CA LYS A 84 -5.89 -0.61 -7.49
C LYS A 84 -5.44 -0.63 -6.02
N ASN A 85 -5.34 -1.83 -5.44
CA ASN A 85 -5.00 -2.07 -4.02
C ASN A 85 -6.04 -1.58 -2.99
N GLY A 86 -7.24 -1.14 -3.39
CA GLY A 86 -8.28 -0.70 -2.45
C GLY A 86 -8.75 -1.82 -1.52
N VAL A 87 -8.86 -3.03 -2.06
CA VAL A 87 -9.23 -4.25 -1.31
C VAL A 87 -8.22 -4.56 -0.20
N ASN A 88 -6.93 -4.54 -0.55
CA ASN A 88 -5.85 -4.77 0.42
C ASN A 88 -5.86 -3.68 1.50
N PHE A 89 -5.99 -2.41 1.11
CA PHE A 89 -6.07 -1.30 2.06
C PHE A 89 -7.23 -1.46 3.04
N PHE A 90 -8.43 -1.81 2.57
CA PHE A 90 -9.58 -2.05 3.44
C PHE A 90 -9.34 -3.23 4.40
N TYR A 91 -8.82 -4.35 3.89
CA TYR A 91 -8.47 -5.52 4.71
C TYR A 91 -7.51 -5.14 5.85
N ASP A 92 -6.48 -4.34 5.56
CA ASP A 92 -5.50 -3.93 6.58
C ASP A 92 -6.08 -2.97 7.59
N MET A 93 -6.92 -2.02 7.14
CA MET A 93 -7.63 -1.11 8.04
C MET A 93 -8.42 -1.93 9.07
N VAL A 94 -9.21 -2.90 8.62
CA VAL A 94 -10.08 -3.66 9.51
C VAL A 94 -9.32 -4.69 10.37
N SER A 95 -8.31 -5.35 9.82
CA SER A 95 -7.58 -6.41 10.54
C SER A 95 -6.53 -5.88 11.50
N ARG A 96 -5.90 -4.72 11.24
CA ARG A 96 -4.74 -4.26 12.03
C ARG A 96 -4.96 -2.96 12.77
N TRP A 97 -5.92 -2.15 12.34
CA TRP A 97 -6.06 -0.77 12.82
C TRP A 97 -7.41 -0.45 13.42
N LEU A 98 -8.33 -1.40 13.39
CA LEU A 98 -9.61 -1.27 14.06
C LEU A 98 -9.43 -1.24 15.59
N VAL A 99 -8.47 -2.01 16.12
CA VAL A 99 -8.02 -1.96 17.51
C VAL A 99 -6.51 -1.66 17.52
N PHE A 100 -6.10 -0.69 18.33
CA PHE A 100 -4.71 -0.27 18.39
C PHE A 100 -3.78 -1.40 18.84
N GLN A 101 -2.69 -1.60 18.10
CA GLN A 101 -1.65 -2.62 18.36
C GLN A 101 -2.15 -4.08 18.42
N LYS A 102 -3.37 -4.36 17.95
CA LYS A 102 -3.92 -5.71 17.92
C LYS A 102 -4.28 -6.10 16.49
N ASN A 103 -3.85 -7.30 16.08
CA ASN A 103 -4.35 -7.94 14.87
C ASN A 103 -5.64 -8.68 15.21
N LEU A 104 -6.72 -8.31 14.55
CA LEU A 104 -8.02 -8.97 14.65
C LEU A 104 -8.14 -10.05 13.60
N ASN A 105 -8.78 -11.15 13.98
CA ASN A 105 -9.12 -12.20 13.03
C ASN A 105 -10.30 -11.75 12.15
N VAL A 106 -10.12 -11.83 10.84
CA VAL A 106 -11.19 -11.56 9.88
C VAL A 106 -11.79 -12.90 9.48
N ASP A 107 -12.93 -13.26 10.08
CA ASP A 107 -13.57 -14.56 9.88
C ASP A 107 -14.16 -14.69 8.47
N LEU A 108 -14.61 -13.57 7.90
CA LEU A 108 -15.09 -13.50 6.53
C LEU A 108 -14.58 -12.23 5.87
N PHE A 109 -13.97 -12.36 4.70
CA PHE A 109 -13.66 -11.25 3.83
C PHE A 109 -14.20 -11.50 2.42
N TYR A 110 -15.06 -10.61 1.95
CA TYR A 110 -15.67 -10.69 0.63
C TYR A 110 -15.41 -9.40 -0.12
N SER A 111 -14.98 -9.50 -1.38
CA SER A 111 -14.81 -8.34 -2.25
C SER A 111 -15.29 -8.67 -3.65
N ILE A 112 -16.01 -7.73 -4.25
CA ILE A 112 -16.49 -7.85 -5.62
C ILE A 112 -16.46 -6.50 -6.32
N ASP A 113 -15.95 -6.56 -7.54
CA ASP A 113 -15.99 -5.49 -8.49
C ASP A 113 -17.25 -5.59 -9.34
N PHE A 114 -17.97 -4.49 -9.51
CA PHE A 114 -19.21 -4.46 -10.27
C PHE A 114 -19.40 -3.12 -10.97
N SER A 115 -20.31 -3.07 -11.92
CA SER A 115 -20.76 -1.83 -12.55
C SER A 115 -22.28 -1.79 -12.57
N ILE A 116 -22.85 -0.60 -12.40
CA ILE A 116 -24.29 -0.39 -12.42
C ILE A 116 -24.64 0.27 -13.75
N SER A 117 -25.21 -0.52 -14.67
CA SER A 117 -25.63 0.01 -15.97
C SER A 117 -26.61 1.16 -15.78
N ASN A 118 -26.44 2.24 -16.55
CA ASN A 118 -27.32 3.41 -16.59
C ASN A 118 -27.39 4.28 -15.31
N ILE A 119 -26.54 4.04 -14.29
CA ILE A 119 -26.51 4.83 -13.05
C ILE A 119 -25.12 5.38 -12.75
N HIS A 120 -24.05 4.60 -12.91
CA HIS A 120 -22.70 5.05 -12.58
C HIS A 120 -21.71 4.54 -13.63
N ASN A 121 -20.95 5.46 -14.21
CA ASN A 121 -20.02 5.14 -15.30
C ASN A 121 -18.75 4.44 -14.80
N ASP A 122 -18.31 4.75 -13.57
CA ASP A 122 -17.12 4.10 -13.03
C ASP A 122 -17.45 2.71 -12.49
N LYS A 123 -16.48 1.81 -12.63
CA LYS A 123 -16.45 0.52 -11.94
C LYS A 123 -16.42 0.77 -10.42
N LEU A 124 -17.25 0.04 -9.69
CA LEU A 124 -17.36 0.11 -8.23
C LEU A 124 -16.79 -1.16 -7.61
N THR A 125 -16.38 -1.07 -6.36
CA THR A 125 -15.96 -2.21 -5.55
C THR A 125 -16.78 -2.22 -4.26
N LEU A 126 -17.42 -3.36 -3.99
CA LEU A 126 -18.05 -3.68 -2.71
C LEU A 126 -17.10 -4.58 -1.93
N MET A 127 -16.93 -4.28 -0.65
CA MET A 127 -16.17 -5.09 0.29
C MET A 127 -16.97 -5.32 1.57
N GLN A 128 -16.81 -6.50 2.15
CA GLN A 128 -17.36 -6.87 3.44
C GLN A 128 -16.28 -7.55 4.27
N ALA A 129 -16.16 -7.15 5.52
CA ALA A 129 -15.36 -7.83 6.52
C ALA A 129 -16.21 -8.17 7.73
N VAL A 130 -16.16 -9.42 8.19
CA VAL A 130 -16.72 -9.86 9.48
C VAL A 130 -15.56 -10.22 10.38
N ILE A 131 -15.57 -9.65 11.58
CA ILE A 131 -14.43 -9.65 12.49
C ILE A 131 -14.93 -10.05 13.86
N SER A 132 -14.33 -11.08 14.44
CA SER A 132 -14.58 -11.47 15.83
C SER A 132 -13.68 -10.69 16.77
N VAL A 133 -14.28 -10.16 17.84
CA VAL A 133 -13.63 -9.34 18.86
C VAL A 133 -13.72 -10.06 20.19
N GLU A 134 -12.58 -10.47 20.73
CA GLU A 134 -12.54 -11.35 21.92
C GLU A 134 -12.98 -10.64 23.20
N SER A 135 -12.70 -9.34 23.32
CA SER A 135 -12.91 -8.57 24.56
C SER A 135 -13.97 -7.47 24.37
N GLN A 136 -14.85 -7.33 25.37
CA GLN A 136 -15.79 -6.21 25.42
C GLN A 136 -15.07 -4.85 25.43
N LYS A 137 -13.89 -4.77 26.06
CA LYS A 137 -13.05 -3.56 26.06
C LYS A 137 -12.62 -3.16 24.65
N ASP A 138 -12.31 -4.14 23.81
CA ASP A 138 -11.94 -3.91 22.41
C ASP A 138 -13.17 -3.42 21.63
N LEU A 139 -14.35 -4.03 21.82
CA LEU A 139 -15.59 -3.57 21.21
C LEU A 139 -15.92 -2.11 21.57
N ASP A 140 -15.78 -1.74 22.84
CA ASP A 140 -16.04 -0.38 23.31
C ASP A 140 -15.03 0.61 22.70
N SER A 141 -13.76 0.20 22.56
CA SER A 141 -12.73 0.98 21.88
C SER A 141 -13.06 1.19 20.39
N ILE A 142 -13.55 0.16 19.70
CA ILE A 142 -13.97 0.26 18.30
C ILE A 142 -15.13 1.23 18.17
N GLU A 143 -16.16 1.12 19.02
CA GLU A 143 -17.32 2.03 18.97
C GLU A 143 -16.90 3.48 19.24
N LYS A 144 -16.01 3.71 20.21
CA LYS A 144 -15.47 5.04 20.52
C LYS A 144 -14.68 5.64 19.35
N ASN A 145 -13.89 4.83 18.64
CA ASN A 145 -13.01 5.27 17.56
C ASN A 145 -13.63 5.18 16.16
N LYS A 146 -14.86 4.70 16.05
CA LYS A 146 -15.57 4.43 14.80
C LYS A 146 -15.53 5.59 13.80
N LYS A 147 -15.84 6.81 14.24
CA LYS A 147 -15.85 7.99 13.36
C LYS A 147 -14.46 8.33 12.81
N THR A 148 -13.43 8.19 13.65
CA THR A 148 -12.03 8.41 13.25
C THR A 148 -11.62 7.37 12.21
N PHE A 149 -11.95 6.11 12.46
CA PHE A 149 -11.70 5.01 11.51
C PHE A 149 -12.41 5.26 10.17
N GLU A 150 -13.68 5.65 10.18
CA GLU A 150 -14.43 5.94 8.96
C GLU A 150 -13.78 7.09 8.17
N THR A 151 -13.31 8.13 8.86
CA THR A 151 -12.65 9.28 8.23
C THR A 151 -11.35 8.85 7.54
N GLU A 152 -10.50 8.10 8.24
CA GLU A 152 -9.25 7.57 7.67
C GLU A 152 -9.51 6.60 6.51
N LEU A 153 -10.51 5.71 6.65
CA LEU A 153 -10.90 4.79 5.59
C LEU A 153 -11.39 5.56 4.36
N ARG A 154 -12.21 6.61 4.53
CA ARG A 154 -12.68 7.47 3.43
C ARG A 154 -11.51 8.16 2.72
N LEU A 155 -10.64 8.84 3.48
CA LEU A 155 -9.47 9.53 2.93
C LEU A 155 -8.55 8.56 2.21
N GLY A 156 -8.31 7.40 2.82
CA GLY A 156 -7.51 6.32 2.26
C GLY A 156 -8.10 5.79 0.97
N MET A 157 -9.41 5.54 0.90
CA MET A 157 -10.06 5.05 -0.32
C MET A 157 -10.10 6.08 -1.45
N LEU A 158 -10.23 7.37 -1.13
CA LEU A 158 -10.25 8.46 -2.11
C LEU A 158 -8.86 8.81 -2.68
N SER A 159 -7.77 8.49 -1.98
CA SER A 159 -6.42 8.92 -2.37
C SER A 159 -5.34 7.89 -2.06
N ASP A 160 -4.57 7.53 -3.08
CA ASP A 160 -3.37 6.69 -2.93
C ASP A 160 -2.36 7.33 -1.98
N PHE A 161 -2.21 8.65 -2.03
CA PHE A 161 -1.31 9.38 -1.16
C PHE A 161 -1.71 9.24 0.32
N HIS A 162 -3.01 9.38 0.63
CA HIS A 162 -3.50 9.21 1.99
C HIS A 162 -3.43 7.76 2.47
N ALA A 163 -3.80 6.80 1.63
CA ALA A 163 -3.65 5.39 1.96
C ALA A 163 -2.20 5.03 2.28
N ASN A 164 -1.26 5.44 1.42
CA ASN A 164 0.16 5.21 1.63
C ASN A 164 0.62 5.87 2.93
N ARG A 165 0.26 7.14 3.18
CA ARG A 165 0.61 7.83 4.43
C ARG A 165 0.05 7.13 5.67
N ILE A 166 -1.20 6.67 5.65
CA ILE A 166 -1.82 5.93 6.77
C ILE A 166 -1.04 4.63 6.99
N THR A 167 -0.76 3.88 5.93
CA THR A 167 0.00 2.63 6.02
C THR A 167 1.44 2.85 6.51
N GLU A 168 2.08 3.95 6.08
CA GLU A 168 3.43 4.34 6.47
C GLU A 168 3.52 4.82 7.91
N PHE A 169 2.50 5.54 8.39
CA PHE A 169 2.45 6.05 9.77
C PHE A 169 2.14 4.93 10.76
N LYS A 170 1.25 4.00 10.38
CA LYS A 170 0.82 2.89 11.26
C LYS A 170 1.70 1.64 11.19
N GLY A 171 2.78 1.68 10.41
CA GLY A 171 3.77 0.61 10.29
C GLY A 171 3.34 -0.50 9.31
N LEU A 172 4.19 -0.77 8.32
CA LEU A 172 4.04 -1.89 7.39
C LEU A 172 4.79 -3.12 7.92
N SER A 173 4.28 -4.33 7.65
CA SER A 173 5.11 -5.54 7.79
C SER A 173 6.24 -5.54 6.75
N ASN A 174 7.36 -6.21 7.06
CA ASN A 174 8.54 -6.28 6.19
C ASN A 174 8.19 -6.81 4.79
N ASP A 175 7.38 -7.88 4.70
CA ASP A 175 6.98 -8.47 3.41
C ASP A 175 6.18 -7.50 2.54
N ARG A 176 5.30 -6.72 3.16
CA ARG A 176 4.51 -5.72 2.44
C ARG A 176 5.36 -4.57 1.97
N LYS A 177 6.32 -4.15 2.80
CA LYS A 177 7.31 -3.14 2.41
C LYS A 177 8.07 -3.60 1.17
N THR A 178 8.49 -4.87 1.15
CA THR A 178 9.12 -5.51 -0.01
C THR A 178 8.21 -5.49 -1.23
N ALA A 179 6.93 -5.85 -1.08
CA ALA A 179 5.97 -5.79 -2.18
C ALA A 179 5.80 -4.35 -2.75
N MET A 180 5.75 -3.34 -1.89
CA MET A 180 5.66 -1.94 -2.31
C MET A 180 6.95 -1.44 -2.98
N VAL A 181 8.12 -1.90 -2.53
CA VAL A 181 9.39 -1.66 -3.23
C VAL A 181 9.32 -2.28 -4.63
N GLN A 182 8.90 -3.53 -4.75
CA GLN A 182 8.79 -4.23 -6.03
C GLN A 182 7.82 -3.51 -6.99
N GLU A 183 6.65 -3.06 -6.50
CA GLU A 183 5.70 -2.28 -7.30
C GLU A 183 6.32 -0.96 -7.78
N LYS A 184 7.06 -0.26 -6.90
CA LYS A 184 7.73 0.99 -7.24
C LYS A 184 8.81 0.79 -8.31
N ILE A 185 9.61 -0.26 -8.18
CA ILE A 185 10.63 -0.65 -9.16
C ILE A 185 9.97 -1.02 -10.49
N GLY A 186 8.90 -1.80 -10.48
CA GLY A 186 8.11 -2.12 -11.68
C GLY A 186 7.58 -0.86 -12.38
N SER A 187 7.10 0.13 -11.63
CA SER A 187 6.68 1.43 -12.17
C SER A 187 7.84 2.19 -12.82
N LEU A 188 9.05 2.14 -12.27
CA LEU A 188 10.22 2.81 -12.83
C LEU A 188 10.64 2.21 -14.18
N ILE A 189 10.57 0.88 -14.31
CA ILE A 189 10.82 0.18 -15.58
C ILE A 189 9.81 0.63 -16.64
N GLN A 190 8.52 0.68 -16.29
CA GLN A 190 7.46 1.10 -17.21
C GLN A 190 7.61 2.57 -17.63
N LYS A 191 7.92 3.46 -16.68
CA LYS A 191 8.02 4.91 -16.95
C LYS A 191 9.32 5.32 -17.63
N LYS A 192 10.41 4.57 -17.42
CA LYS A 192 11.75 4.91 -17.89
C LYS A 192 12.51 3.67 -18.40
N PRO A 193 12.01 2.99 -19.44
CA PRO A 193 12.57 1.71 -19.91
C PRO A 193 14.02 1.82 -20.39
N ASN A 194 14.43 2.97 -20.92
CA ASN A 194 15.82 3.18 -21.38
C ASN A 194 16.82 3.31 -20.22
N GLN A 195 16.35 3.73 -19.04
CA GLN A 195 17.19 3.90 -17.86
C GLN A 195 17.22 2.64 -17.00
N PHE A 196 16.08 1.97 -16.84
CA PHE A 196 15.90 0.83 -15.95
C PHE A 196 15.53 -0.45 -16.72
N GLY A 197 16.44 -1.42 -16.72
CA GLY A 197 16.20 -2.76 -17.27
C GLY A 197 15.63 -3.74 -16.24
N LYS A 198 15.18 -4.92 -16.70
CA LYS A 198 14.60 -5.98 -15.84
C LYS A 198 15.57 -6.47 -14.74
N ASN A 199 16.88 -6.34 -14.97
CA ASN A 199 17.92 -6.72 -14.01
C ASN A 199 17.91 -5.90 -12.71
N ILE A 200 17.19 -4.77 -12.64
CA ILE A 200 16.99 -4.06 -11.37
C ILE A 200 16.27 -4.90 -10.31
N PHE A 201 15.45 -5.89 -10.71
CA PHE A 201 14.83 -6.80 -9.75
C PHE A 201 15.85 -7.71 -9.06
N SER A 202 16.89 -8.14 -9.77
CA SER A 202 17.99 -8.90 -9.17
C SER A 202 18.76 -8.05 -8.15
N GLU A 203 18.98 -6.78 -8.47
CA GLU A 203 19.61 -5.80 -7.57
C GLU A 203 18.75 -5.49 -6.33
N MET A 204 17.42 -5.41 -6.51
CA MET A 204 16.48 -5.31 -5.41
C MET A 204 16.59 -6.51 -4.48
N GLN A 205 16.59 -7.74 -5.02
CA GLN A 205 16.70 -8.95 -4.22
C GLN A 205 18.03 -9.01 -3.47
N GLN A 206 19.15 -8.74 -4.15
CA GLN A 206 20.47 -8.68 -3.53
C GLN A 206 20.48 -7.67 -2.38
N PHE A 207 19.95 -6.47 -2.61
CA PHE A 207 19.87 -5.43 -1.59
C PHE A 207 19.05 -5.88 -0.37
N LEU A 208 17.90 -6.51 -0.58
CA LEU A 208 17.01 -6.95 0.51
C LEU A 208 17.63 -8.06 1.37
N ILE A 209 18.44 -8.92 0.75
CA ILE A 209 19.19 -9.99 1.42
C ILE A 209 20.38 -9.43 2.20
N MET A 210 21.14 -8.51 1.59
CA MET A 210 22.34 -7.93 2.22
C MET A 210 22.01 -6.95 3.36
N SER A 211 20.87 -6.25 3.25
CA SER A 211 20.45 -5.27 4.25
C SER A 211 19.86 -5.93 5.49
N ARG A 212 20.38 -5.56 6.67
CA ARG A 212 19.84 -5.99 7.97
C ARG A 212 18.41 -5.48 8.20
N ASP A 213 17.67 -6.15 9.07
CA ASP A 213 16.27 -5.80 9.36
C ASP A 213 16.14 -4.46 10.10
N GLU A 214 17.13 -4.09 10.93
CA GLU A 214 17.21 -2.79 11.59
C GLU A 214 17.35 -1.67 10.54
N PHE A 215 18.15 -1.89 9.50
CA PHE A 215 18.30 -0.94 8.40
C PHE A 215 16.97 -0.73 7.67
N LYS A 216 16.29 -1.84 7.34
CA LYS A 216 15.04 -1.84 6.57
C LYS A 216 13.88 -1.27 7.37
N SER A 217 13.76 -1.61 8.65
CA SER A 217 12.62 -1.21 9.51
C SER A 217 12.53 0.29 9.73
N GLN A 218 13.66 0.97 9.94
CA GLN A 218 13.74 2.42 10.23
C GLN A 218 13.44 3.34 9.04
N ARG A 219 13.47 2.81 7.80
CA ARG A 219 13.35 3.58 6.56
C ARG A 219 12.00 3.34 5.90
N ASP A 220 11.39 4.28 5.21
CA ASP A 220 10.20 3.99 4.42
C ASP A 220 10.55 3.23 3.11
N TYR A 221 9.54 2.63 2.47
CA TYR A 221 9.75 1.86 1.23
C TYR A 221 10.12 2.75 0.04
N HIS A 222 9.74 4.04 0.03
CA HIS A 222 10.14 4.98 -1.02
C HIS A 222 11.65 5.24 -0.96
N HIS A 223 12.20 5.39 0.23
CA HIS A 223 13.61 5.56 0.46
C HIS A 223 14.40 4.31 0.07
N ILE A 224 13.92 3.12 0.47
CA ILE A 224 14.52 1.85 0.04
C ILE A 224 14.50 1.73 -1.50
N SER A 225 13.36 1.99 -2.14
CA SER A 225 13.23 1.96 -3.60
C SER A 225 14.20 2.95 -4.27
N ARG A 226 14.38 4.13 -3.67
CA ARG A 226 15.30 5.16 -4.17
C ARG A 226 16.75 4.74 -4.03
N ILE A 227 17.14 4.09 -2.92
CA ILE A 227 18.49 3.53 -2.73
C ILE A 227 18.78 2.51 -3.84
N ILE A 228 17.90 1.52 -4.01
CA ILE A 228 18.05 0.46 -5.02
C ILE A 228 18.18 1.06 -6.43
N SER A 229 17.30 2.02 -6.77
CA SER A 229 17.32 2.67 -8.09
C SER A 229 18.62 3.42 -8.36
N ILE A 230 19.17 4.09 -7.34
CA ILE A 230 20.41 4.85 -7.49
C ILE A 230 21.62 3.93 -7.53
N LEU A 231 21.67 2.89 -6.70
CA LEU A 231 22.73 1.88 -6.75
C LEU A 231 22.78 1.20 -8.11
N TYR A 232 21.62 0.84 -8.66
CA TYR A 232 21.50 0.31 -10.02
C TYR A 232 22.14 1.25 -11.05
N MET A 233 21.81 2.55 -10.99
CA MET A 233 22.39 3.55 -11.88
C MET A 233 23.89 3.73 -11.68
N ILE A 234 24.36 3.77 -10.43
CA ILE A 234 25.78 3.88 -10.10
C ILE A 234 26.55 2.69 -10.68
N ARG A 235 26.07 1.46 -10.49
CA ARG A 235 26.68 0.24 -11.04
C ARG A 235 26.73 0.29 -12.57
N LYS A 236 25.63 0.70 -13.22
CA LYS A 236 25.58 0.85 -14.69
C LYS A 236 26.60 1.87 -15.19
N LEU A 237 26.69 3.04 -14.55
CA LEU A 237 27.64 4.09 -14.92
C LEU A 237 29.09 3.70 -14.66
N LEU A 238 29.38 2.99 -13.55
CA LEU A 238 30.72 2.50 -13.26
C LEU A 238 31.16 1.49 -14.33
N LYS A 239 30.32 0.50 -14.66
CA LYS A 239 30.62 -0.49 -15.71
C LYS A 239 30.95 0.18 -17.05
N GLN A 240 30.12 1.13 -17.48
CA GLN A 240 30.36 1.89 -18.71
C GLN A 240 31.69 2.67 -18.68
N LYS A 241 32.06 3.26 -17.54
CA LYS A 241 33.33 4.00 -17.41
C LYS A 241 34.55 3.07 -17.41
N ILE A 242 34.44 1.93 -16.73
CA ILE A 242 35.50 0.91 -16.67
C ILE A 242 35.73 0.29 -18.05
N GLU A 243 34.67 0.03 -18.83
CA GLU A 243 34.78 -0.48 -20.20
C GLU A 243 35.54 0.47 -21.13
N VAL A 244 35.46 1.78 -20.89
CA VAL A 244 36.18 2.79 -21.69
C VAL A 244 37.65 2.92 -21.26
N ASN A 245 37.95 2.84 -19.96
CA ASN A 245 39.31 2.88 -19.45
C ASN A 245 39.39 2.15 -18.09
N SER A 246 39.96 0.95 -18.10
CA SER A 246 40.07 0.08 -16.93
C SER A 246 41.03 0.59 -15.86
N ASP A 247 42.04 1.36 -16.27
CA ASP A 247 43.20 1.68 -15.41
C ASP A 247 42.95 2.92 -14.56
N LYS A 248 41.80 3.57 -14.74
CA LYS A 248 41.42 4.78 -14.02
C LYS A 248 40.47 4.48 -12.85
N ARG A 249 40.71 5.12 -11.72
CA ARG A 249 39.78 5.12 -10.59
C ARG A 249 38.60 6.06 -10.87
N TYR A 250 37.41 5.53 -10.69
CA TYR A 250 36.13 6.20 -10.78
C TYR A 250 35.45 6.17 -9.41
N LEU A 251 35.13 7.35 -8.92
CA LEU A 251 34.35 7.55 -7.71
C LEU A 251 33.04 8.26 -8.10
N ILE A 252 31.92 7.70 -7.67
CA ILE A 252 30.60 8.30 -7.82
C ILE A 252 29.99 8.43 -6.42
N LEU A 253 29.66 9.66 -6.04
CA LEU A 253 29.00 9.96 -4.78
C LEU A 253 27.59 10.47 -5.03
N LYS A 254 26.63 9.96 -4.27
CA LYS A 254 25.26 10.49 -4.26
C LYS A 254 24.76 10.70 -2.84
N PHE A 255 24.40 11.94 -2.55
CA PHE A 255 23.81 12.34 -1.28
C PHE A 255 22.28 12.24 -1.33
N LEU A 256 21.69 11.74 -0.25
CA LEU A 256 20.26 11.54 -0.08
C LEU A 256 19.80 12.16 1.24
N LYS A 257 18.98 13.21 1.17
CA LYS A 257 18.25 13.67 2.34
C LYS A 257 17.18 12.63 2.69
N THR A 258 17.15 12.17 3.93
CA THR A 258 16.16 11.20 4.39
C THR A 258 15.80 11.43 5.85
N LYS A 259 14.79 10.70 6.32
CA LYS A 259 14.38 10.68 7.72
C LYS A 259 14.30 9.23 8.17
N LEU A 260 14.79 8.96 9.38
CA LEU A 260 14.69 7.66 10.02
C LEU A 260 13.63 7.72 11.09
N LYS A 261 12.84 6.64 11.19
CA LYS A 261 11.88 6.44 12.28
C LYS A 261 12.57 5.58 13.33
N ALA A 262 12.94 6.19 14.45
CA ALA A 262 13.49 5.48 15.61
C ALA A 262 12.62 5.81 16.82
N GLN A 263 12.09 4.78 17.49
CA GLN A 263 11.37 4.93 18.77
C GLN A 263 10.33 6.06 18.79
N SER A 264 9.50 6.15 17.74
CA SER A 264 8.45 7.17 17.56
C SER A 264 8.91 8.61 17.30
N GLN A 265 10.21 8.85 17.07
CA GLN A 265 10.74 10.13 16.61
C GLN A 265 11.30 10.05 15.19
N GLU A 266 11.09 11.12 14.41
CA GLU A 266 11.72 11.28 13.10
C GLU A 266 13.06 12.00 13.24
N LYS A 267 14.17 11.32 12.92
CA LYS A 267 15.50 11.94 12.85
C LYS A 267 15.84 12.23 11.39
N SER A 268 16.11 13.49 11.06
CA SER A 268 16.63 13.85 9.74
C SER A 268 18.09 13.44 9.62
N VAL A 269 18.43 12.72 8.56
CA VAL A 269 19.79 12.22 8.33
C VAL A 269 20.20 12.38 6.86
N LEU A 270 21.50 12.33 6.61
CA LEU A 270 22.09 12.35 5.28
C LEU A 270 22.55 10.93 4.92
N GLY A 271 21.91 10.33 3.91
CA GLY A 271 22.40 9.12 3.28
C GLY A 271 23.51 9.44 2.28
N VAL A 272 24.56 8.63 2.28
CA VAL A 272 25.68 8.71 1.33
C VAL A 272 25.76 7.39 0.59
N LEU A 273 25.58 7.42 -0.73
CA LEU A 273 25.82 6.26 -1.60
C LEU A 273 27.13 6.45 -2.32
N VAL A 274 27.98 5.44 -2.25
CA VAL A 274 29.33 5.45 -2.82
C VAL A 274 29.44 4.34 -3.85
N GLY A 275 29.88 4.70 -5.05
CA GLY A 275 30.32 3.77 -6.07
C GLY A 275 31.79 3.98 -6.36
N ILE A 276 32.59 2.94 -6.23
CA ILE A 276 34.03 2.96 -6.50
C ILE A 276 34.41 1.69 -7.26
N ASN A 277 35.35 1.78 -8.19
CA ASN A 277 36.05 0.61 -8.74
C ASN A 277 37.39 0.42 -8.05
N PHE A 278 37.79 -0.84 -7.93
CA PHE A 278 39.12 -1.22 -7.44
C PHE A 278 40.06 -1.46 -8.62
N LEU A 279 41.29 -0.96 -8.51
CA LEU A 279 42.31 -1.11 -9.55
C LEU A 279 43.17 -2.36 -9.31
N LYS A 280 43.31 -2.77 -8.04
CA LYS A 280 44.06 -3.98 -7.65
C LYS A 280 43.11 -4.97 -6.97
N GLU A 281 43.40 -6.26 -7.11
CA GLU A 281 42.58 -7.35 -6.55
C GLU A 281 42.43 -7.29 -5.02
N HIS A 282 43.43 -6.74 -4.32
CA HIS A 282 43.47 -6.69 -2.86
C HIS A 282 43.20 -5.29 -2.28
N GLU A 283 42.54 -4.41 -3.04
CA GLU A 283 42.08 -3.14 -2.47
C GLU A 283 40.91 -3.37 -1.51
N VAL A 284 40.97 -2.69 -0.37
CA VAL A 284 39.96 -2.78 0.69
C VAL A 284 39.36 -1.40 0.93
N PHE A 285 38.03 -1.31 0.91
CA PHE A 285 37.29 -0.09 1.25
C PHE A 285 36.29 -0.39 2.37
N GLU A 286 36.61 0.08 3.58
CA GLU A 286 35.79 -0.12 4.77
C GLU A 286 35.04 1.16 5.18
N GLU A 287 34.02 0.97 6.01
CA GLU A 287 33.25 2.03 6.67
C GLU A 287 34.15 3.10 7.32
N LYS A 288 35.22 2.67 8.00
CA LYS A 288 36.17 3.58 8.66
C LYS A 288 36.86 4.53 7.67
N HIS A 289 37.19 4.05 6.47
CA HIS A 289 37.82 4.89 5.44
C HIS A 289 36.88 6.01 5.00
N LEU A 290 35.59 5.68 4.76
CA LEU A 290 34.59 6.68 4.39
C LEU A 290 34.31 7.65 5.53
N LEU A 291 34.15 7.16 6.76
CA LEU A 291 33.86 7.99 7.91
C LEU A 291 35.00 8.97 8.21
N ASN A 292 36.25 8.52 8.16
CA ASN A 292 37.41 9.38 8.36
C ASN A 292 37.48 10.46 7.28
N ALA A 293 37.23 10.09 6.01
CA ALA A 293 37.18 11.06 4.92
C ALA A 293 36.09 12.12 5.15
N ILE A 294 34.90 11.73 5.63
CA ILE A 294 33.82 12.67 5.94
C ILE A 294 34.18 13.56 7.14
N LYS A 295 34.72 12.99 8.22
CA LYS A 295 35.07 13.72 9.45
C LYS A 295 36.17 14.77 9.24
N ASN A 296 37.06 14.55 8.28
CA ASN A 296 38.05 15.55 7.90
C ASN A 296 37.43 16.86 7.38
N PHE A 297 36.23 16.79 6.78
CA PHE A 297 35.50 17.97 6.31
C PHE A 297 34.39 18.40 7.28
N LEU A 298 33.81 17.46 8.02
CA LEU A 298 32.69 17.68 8.95
C LEU A 298 32.96 16.94 10.28
N PRO A 299 33.71 17.56 11.21
CA PRO A 299 34.22 16.88 12.42
C PRO A 299 33.12 16.32 13.34
N TYR A 300 31.96 16.98 13.35
CA TYR A 300 30.84 16.69 14.25
C TYR A 300 29.82 15.70 13.65
N VAL A 301 30.15 15.03 12.53
CA VAL A 301 29.25 14.02 11.95
C VAL A 301 29.31 12.73 12.74
N GLU A 302 28.14 12.31 13.20
CA GLU A 302 27.93 11.01 13.82
C GLU A 302 27.33 10.01 12.84
N ILE A 303 27.82 8.78 12.92
CA ILE A 303 27.28 7.66 12.16
C ILE A 303 25.98 7.20 12.81
N VAL A 304 24.99 6.87 11.99
CA VAL A 304 23.79 6.22 12.51
C VAL A 304 24.10 4.73 12.65
N GLU A 305 23.86 4.15 13.81
CA GLU A 305 24.04 2.72 14.02
C GLU A 305 23.21 1.91 13.01
N ASN A 306 23.79 0.80 12.53
CA ASN A 306 23.15 -0.08 11.53
C ASN A 306 22.73 0.65 10.23
N SER A 307 23.51 1.66 9.81
CA SER A 307 23.27 2.41 8.57
C SER A 307 24.09 1.94 7.36
N PHE A 308 25.00 0.99 7.54
CA PHE A 308 25.79 0.36 6.49
C PHE A 308 25.17 -0.98 6.06
N PHE A 309 25.26 -1.29 4.76
CA PHE A 309 24.77 -2.52 4.12
C PHE A 309 25.61 -2.86 2.88
#